data_AF-A0A1F6PF62-F1
#
_entry.id   AF-A0A1F6PF62-F1
#
_cell.length_a   1.000
_cell.length_b   1.000
_cell.length_c   1.000
_cell.angle_alpha   90.00
_cell.angle_beta   90.00
_cell.angle_gamma   90.00
#
_symmetry.space_group_name_H-M   'P 1'
#
loop_
_entity.id
_entity.type
_entity.pdbx_description
1 polymer ?
#
loop_
_entity_poly.entity_id
_entity_poly.type
_entity_poly.pdbx_seq_one_letter_code
_entity_poly.pdbx_strand_id
1 'polypeptide(L)' 'MDNPNFDLVEELAKKASSVWRLDQYLNDAKSTNNCQHCVELWQKMKELDTQAVDMLQKEIVMHVQSGVFK' A
#
# COMPACT_ATOMS: atom_id res chain seq x y z
N MET A 1 11.61 -17.44 12.25
CA MET A 1 11.71 -18.20 10.99
C MET A 1 11.51 -17.14 9.96
N ASP A 2 12.59 -16.63 9.41
CA ASP A 2 12.56 -15.41 8.62
C ASP A 2 12.39 -15.87 7.17
N ASN A 3 11.19 -15.71 6.63
CA ASN A 3 10.93 -15.98 5.21
C ASN A 3 10.72 -14.63 4.53
N PRO A 4 11.75 -14.09 3.85
CA PRO A 4 11.64 -12.80 3.17
C PRO A 4 10.50 -12.75 2.14
N ASN A 5 10.14 -13.88 1.52
CA ASN A 5 9.01 -13.94 0.58
C ASN A 5 7.68 -13.78 1.32
N PHE A 6 7.55 -14.41 2.49
CA PHE A 6 6.38 -14.22 3.34
C PHE A 6 6.28 -12.77 3.79
N ASP A 7 7.38 -12.17 4.24
CA ASP A 7 7.41 -10.78 4.69
C ASP A 7 7.01 -9.81 3.57
N LEU A 8 7.50 -10.04 2.34
CA LEU A 8 7.10 -9.26 1.16
C LEU A 8 5.60 -9.37 0.85
N VAL A 9 5.04 -10.57 0.89
CA VAL A 9 3.60 -10.80 0.63
C VAL A 9 2.74 -10.22 1.75
N GLU A 10 3.17 -10.38 3.00
CA GLU A 10 2.47 -9.85 4.17
C GLU A 10 2.45 -8.32 4.12
N GLU A 11 3.58 -7.69 3.84
CA GLU A 11 3.66 -6.23 3.71
C GLU A 11 2.86 -5.73 2.50
N LEU A 12 2.89 -6.45 1.37
CA LEU A 12 2.05 -6.13 0.21
C LEU A 12 0.57 -6.12 0.58
N ALA A 13 0.11 -7.14 1.31
CA ALA A 13 -1.28 -7.23 1.77
C ALA A 13 -1.64 -6.08 2.73
N LYS A 14 -0.74 -5.71 3.64
CA LYS A 14 -0.91 -4.57 4.56
C LYS A 14 -1.03 -3.26 3.79
N LYS A 15 -0.15 -3.01 2.82
CA LYS A 15 -0.15 -1.80 2.00
C LYS A 15 -1.36 -1.70 1.08
N ALA A 16 -1.73 -2.79 0.40
CA ALA A 16 -2.95 -2.83 -0.40
C ALA A 16 -4.21 -2.54 0.43
N SER A 17 -4.29 -3.13 1.64
CA SER A 17 -5.38 -2.85 2.58
C SER A 17 -5.37 -1.40 3.06
N SER A 18 -4.19 -0.81 3.25
CA SER A 18 -4.02 0.60 3.62
C SER A 18 -4.55 1.54 2.54
N VAL A 19 -4.19 1.30 1.26
CA VAL A 19 -4.71 2.07 0.12
C VAL A 19 -6.25 2.08 0.10
N TRP A 20 -6.87 0.92 0.29
CA TRP A 20 -8.34 0.82 0.35
C TRP A 20 -8.96 1.62 1.50
N ARG A 21 -8.34 1.61 2.69
CA ARG A 21 -8.81 2.43 3.84
C ARG A 21 -8.63 3.92 3.59
N LEU A 22 -7.50 4.31 3.00
CA LEU A 22 -7.20 5.71 2.68
C LEU A 22 -8.21 6.30 1.69
N ASP A 23 -8.74 5.49 0.78
CA ASP A 23 -9.85 5.90 -0.09
C ASP A 23 -11.12 6.25 0.70
N GLN A 24 -11.45 5.47 1.74
CA GLN A 24 -12.58 5.79 2.62
C GLN A 24 -12.31 7.10 3.38
N TYR A 25 -11.12 7.26 3.96
CA TYR A 25 -10.77 8.49 4.70
C TYR A 25 -10.74 9.73 3.81
N LEU A 26 -10.32 9.59 2.55
CA LEU A 26 -10.40 10.67 1.56
C LEU A 26 -11.86 11.05 1.27
N ASN A 27 -12.73 10.07 1.09
CA ASN A 27 -14.15 10.32 0.85
C ASN A 27 -14.81 10.97 2.07
N ASP A 28 -14.49 10.52 3.28
CA ASP A 28 -14.99 11.10 4.53
C ASP A 28 -14.48 12.54 4.74
N ALA A 29 -13.20 12.79 4.46
CA ALA A 29 -12.61 14.13 4.56
C ALA A 29 -13.24 15.13 3.58
N LYS A 30 -13.58 14.67 2.36
CA LYS A 30 -14.28 15.46 1.34
C LYS A 30 -15.76 15.70 1.68
N SER A 31 -16.44 14.70 2.23
CA SER A 31 -17.90 14.71 2.40
C SER A 31 -18.37 15.21 3.76
N THR A 32 -17.64 14.91 4.83
CA THR A 32 -18.12 15.11 6.21
C THR A 32 -17.52 16.36 6.84
N ASN A 33 -16.19 16.51 6.76
CA ASN A 33 -15.48 17.59 7.46
C ASN A 33 -15.10 18.76 6.54
N ASN A 34 -15.25 18.59 5.22
CA ASN A 34 -14.78 19.51 4.16
C ASN A 34 -13.38 20.09 4.49
N CYS A 35 -12.50 19.25 5.02
CA CYS A 35 -11.20 19.68 5.55
C CYS A 35 -10.14 19.45 4.48
N GLN A 36 -9.79 20.51 3.75
CA GLN A 36 -8.82 20.46 2.66
C GLN A 36 -7.46 19.92 3.10
N HIS A 37 -7.00 20.26 4.31
CA HIS A 37 -5.74 19.76 4.85
C HIS A 37 -5.76 18.25 5.07
N CYS A 38 -6.87 17.70 5.56
CA CYS A 38 -7.04 16.26 5.68
C CYS A 38 -7.08 15.57 4.32
N VAL A 39 -7.75 16.18 3.33
CA VAL A 39 -7.77 15.65 1.95
C VAL A 39 -6.36 15.54 1.39
N GLU A 40 -5.55 16.60 1.51
CA GLU A 40 -4.16 16.59 1.04
C GLU A 40 -3.30 15.56 1.75
N LEU A 41 -3.45 15.43 3.07
CA LEU A 41 -2.73 14.45 3.88
C LEU A 41 -3.08 13.01 3.45
N TRP A 42 -4.36 12.66 3.36
CA TRP A 42 -4.79 11.31 3.00
C TRP A 42 -4.44 10.99 1.54
N GLN A 43 -4.49 11.98 0.64
CA GLN A 43 -4.09 11.83 -0.75
C GLN A 43 -2.60 11.49 -0.85
N LYS A 44 -1.75 12.26 -0.16
CA LYS A 44 -0.31 12.00 -0.12
C LYS A 44 0.02 10.63 0.47
N MET A 45 -0.65 10.22 1.54
CA MET A 45 -0.42 8.89 2.12
C MET A 45 -0.87 7.77 1.20
N LYS A 46 -1.98 7.95 0.47
CA LYS A 46 -2.44 6.98 -0.53
C LYS A 46 -1.42 6.82 -1.65
N GLU A 47 -0.84 7.92 -2.13
CA GLU A 47 0.20 7.88 -3.16
C GLU A 47 1.44 7.12 -2.68
N LEU A 48 1.90 7.37 -1.45
CA LEU A 48 3.03 6.65 -0.86
C LEU A 48 2.76 5.15 -0.71
N ASP A 49 1.59 4.75 -0.20
CA ASP A 49 1.26 3.34 -0.05
C ASP A 49 1.06 2.66 -1.41
N THR A 50 0.56 3.38 -2.42
CA THR A 50 0.47 2.87 -3.81
C THR A 50 1.85 2.63 -4.41
N GLN A 51 2.79 3.56 -4.23
CA GLN A 51 4.18 3.36 -4.64
C GLN A 51 4.82 2.16 -3.93
N ALA A 52 4.54 1.98 -2.64
CA ALA A 52 5.02 0.82 -1.89
C ALA A 52 4.44 -0.50 -2.44
N VAL A 53 3.15 -0.54 -2.78
CA VAL A 53 2.52 -1.70 -3.45
C VAL A 53 3.26 -2.04 -4.74
N ASP A 54 3.53 -1.05 -5.60
CA ASP A 54 4.23 -1.27 -6.87
C ASP A 54 5.66 -1.80 -6.66
N MET A 55 6.37 -1.28 -5.66
CA MET A 55 7.72 -1.76 -5.31
C MET A 55 7.69 -3.22 -4.84
N LEU A 56 6.78 -3.55 -3.93
CA LEU A 56 6.62 -4.91 -3.39
C LEU A 56 6.22 -5.90 -4.47
N GLN A 57 5.30 -5.53 -5.36
CA GLN A 57 4.92 -6.37 -6.51
C GLN A 57 6.09 -6.65 -7.44
N LYS A 58 6.89 -5.63 -7.77
CA LYS A 58 8.08 -5.81 -8.62
C LYS A 58 9.10 -6.74 -7.99
N GLU A 59 9.35 -6.61 -6.69
CA GLU A 59 10.29 -7.49 -5.97
C GLU A 59 9.79 -8.93 -5.93
N ILE A 60 8.51 -9.15 -5.62
CA ILE A 60 7.90 -10.48 -5.62
C ILE A 60 8.00 -11.12 -7.02
N VAL A 61 7.68 -10.36 -8.08
CA VAL A 61 7.82 -10.84 -9.46
C VAL A 61 9.28 -11.21 -9.77
N MET A 62 10.24 -10.40 -9.33
CA MET A 62 11.67 -10.70 -9.50
C MET A 62 12.08 -11.98 -8.77
N HIS A 63 11.59 -12.21 -7.54
CA HIS A 63 11.85 -13.43 -6.78
C HIS A 63 11.26 -14.67 -7.47
N VAL A 64 10.05 -14.55 -8.03
CA VAL A 64 9.41 -15.62 -8.80
C VAL A 64 10.22 -15.93 -10.07
N GLN A 65 10.62 -14.91 -10.82
CA GLN A 65 11.39 -15.06 -12.06
C GLN A 65 12.79 -15.63 -11.83
N SER A 66 13.43 -15.30 -10.70
CA SER A 66 14.75 -15.82 -10.32
C SER A 66 14.70 -17.18 -9.62
N GLY A 67 13.50 -17.74 -9.38
CA GLY A 67 13.33 -19.07 -8.76
C GLY A 67 13.68 -19.12 -7.27
N VAL A 68 13.77 -17.96 -6.60
CA VAL A 68 14.03 -17.85 -5.15
C VAL A 68 12.76 -17.70 -4.32
N PHE A 69 11.60 -17.58 -4.97
CA PHE A 69 10.30 -17.58 -4.30
C PHE A 69 9.91 -19.00 -3.87
N LYS A 70 9.89 -19.26 -2.56
CA LYS A 70 9.67 -20.58 -1.94
C LYS A 70 8.79 -20.47 -0.70
#